data_AF-A0A2L2NTW5-F1
#
_entry.id   AF-A0A2L2NTW5-F1
#
_cell.length_a   1.000
_cell.length_b   1.000
_cell.length_c   1.000
_cell.angle_alpha   90.00
_cell.angle_beta   90.00
_cell.angle_gamma   90.00
#
_symmetry.space_group_name_H-M   'P 1'
#
loop_
_entity.id
_entity.type
_entity.pdbx_description
1 polymer ?
#
loop_
_entity_poly.entity_id
_entity_poly.type
_entity_poly.pdbx_seq_one_letter_code
_entity_poly.pdbx_strand_id
1 'polypeptide(L)'
;MTMPNKIQEQAKDLLEKLVSSVHGLVDDITALEVNTMVVDQITGAKFNAWQAYEEIYSINDKDYFDVKKIPNPDNLTESEKTQAQELRKRYTSLFSQLEREYFYILLEQSTETREPDSRIIQYQERLKYQVEHKANIVPDDPVYIKLARPILPAPTPVADQEDNNQKNLRQRWQEIEELLNNDKFIRTLRKMSELKAALNGGNITSVDIDIIYAQTVMQLDGDIISRYHKNLFQLPDGDRDLILKIHNEGVVAGEKQWRGTLDFLIGIVRSIANLSRNERL
;
A
#
# COMPACT_ATOMS: atom_id res chain seq x y z
N MET A 1 -3.04 -14.92 -53.24
CA MET A 1 -2.21 -14.74 -52.03
C MET A 1 -2.70 -13.50 -51.30
N THR A 2 -3.52 -13.68 -50.27
CA THR A 2 -4.10 -12.59 -49.47
C THR A 2 -3.83 -12.91 -47.99
N MET A 3 -2.63 -12.56 -47.53
CA MET A 3 -2.27 -12.51 -46.10
C MET A 3 -2.12 -11.08 -45.50
N PRO A 4 -2.80 -10.00 -45.95
CA PRO A 4 -2.75 -8.72 -45.22
C PRO A 4 -3.63 -8.70 -43.95
N ASN A 5 -4.70 -9.51 -43.90
CA ASN A 5 -5.76 -9.34 -42.90
C ASN A 5 -5.37 -9.73 -41.47
N LYS A 6 -4.50 -10.73 -41.30
CA LYS A 6 -4.16 -11.29 -39.98
C LYS A 6 -3.18 -10.41 -39.19
N ILE A 7 -2.27 -9.75 -39.89
CA ILE A 7 -1.28 -8.82 -39.29
C ILE A 7 -1.98 -7.52 -38.87
N GLN A 8 -2.93 -7.03 -39.67
CA GLN A 8 -3.75 -5.87 -39.31
C GLN A 8 -4.65 -6.13 -38.10
N GLU A 9 -5.29 -7.30 -38.01
CA GLU A 9 -6.09 -7.66 -36.82
C GLU A 9 -5.23 -7.80 -35.56
N GLN A 10 -4.04 -8.40 -35.65
CA GLN A 10 -3.11 -8.50 -34.53
C GLN A 10 -2.56 -7.14 -34.10
N ALA A 11 -2.25 -6.25 -35.05
CA ALA A 11 -1.80 -4.89 -34.74
C ALA A 11 -2.91 -4.10 -34.05
N LYS A 12 -4.17 -4.25 -34.47
CA LYS A 12 -5.34 -3.62 -33.86
C LYS A 12 -5.60 -4.14 -32.44
N ASP A 13 -5.52 -5.45 -32.22
CA ASP A 13 -5.66 -6.06 -30.89
C ASP A 13 -4.55 -5.61 -29.92
N LEU A 14 -3.31 -5.56 -30.39
CA LEU A 14 -2.18 -5.05 -29.59
C LEU A 14 -2.36 -3.56 -29.25
N LEU A 15 -2.89 -2.77 -30.19
CA LEU A 15 -3.17 -1.35 -29.99
C LEU A 15 -4.29 -1.14 -28.96
N GLU A 16 -5.38 -1.90 -29.06
CA GLU A 16 -6.49 -1.84 -28.11
C GLU A 16 -6.03 -2.23 -26.70
N LYS A 17 -5.20 -3.29 -26.58
CA LYS A 17 -4.57 -3.68 -25.32
C LYS A 17 -3.65 -2.59 -24.77
N LEU A 18 -2.81 -1.99 -25.61
CA LEU A 18 -1.91 -0.90 -25.21
C LEU A 18 -2.70 0.32 -24.71
N VAL A 19 -3.75 0.73 -25.42
CA VAL A 19 -4.60 1.86 -25.03
C VAL A 19 -5.33 1.55 -23.72
N SER A 20 -5.83 0.33 -23.55
CA SER A 20 -6.46 -0.11 -22.30
C SER A 20 -5.47 -0.09 -21.12
N SER A 21 -4.25 -0.59 -21.31
CA SER A 21 -3.19 -0.54 -20.29
C SER A 21 -2.76 0.88 -19.95
N VAL A 22 -2.66 1.77 -20.95
CA VAL A 22 -2.37 3.20 -20.73
C VAL A 22 -3.52 3.87 -19.98
N HIS A 23 -4.77 3.58 -20.33
CA HIS A 23 -5.92 4.11 -19.61
C HIS A 23 -5.95 3.65 -18.16
N GLY A 24 -5.74 2.35 -17.89
CA GLY A 24 -5.63 1.84 -16.53
C GLY A 24 -4.48 2.47 -15.74
N LEU A 25 -3.33 2.71 -16.37
CA LEU A 25 -2.22 3.43 -15.75
C LEU A 25 -2.55 4.90 -15.46
N VAL A 26 -3.24 5.59 -16.36
CA VAL A 26 -3.65 7.00 -16.16
C VAL A 26 -4.70 7.11 -15.05
N ASP A 27 -5.64 6.17 -14.98
CA ASP A 27 -6.66 6.11 -13.92
C ASP A 27 -6.03 5.81 -12.55
N ASP A 28 -5.01 4.95 -12.52
CA ASP A 28 -4.30 4.59 -11.30
C ASP A 28 -3.37 5.70 -10.79
N ILE A 29 -2.86 6.58 -11.67
CA ILE A 29 -1.92 7.65 -11.29
C ILE A 29 -2.64 9.00 -11.21
N THR A 30 -3.38 9.22 -10.13
CA THR A 30 -4.15 10.44 -9.87
C THR A 30 -3.33 11.58 -9.26
N ALA A 31 -2.19 11.26 -8.65
CA ALA A 31 -1.34 12.23 -7.98
C ALA A 31 0.13 11.77 -7.89
N LEU A 32 1.03 12.74 -7.90
CA LEU A 32 2.43 12.59 -7.52
C LEU A 32 2.60 13.01 -6.05
N GLU A 33 3.21 12.17 -5.24
CA GLU A 33 3.51 12.45 -3.83
C GLU A 33 5.02 12.47 -3.62
N VAL A 34 5.54 13.59 -3.10
CA VAL A 34 6.93 13.75 -2.70
C VAL A 34 6.99 13.84 -1.19
N ASN A 35 7.69 12.90 -0.56
CA ASN A 35 7.92 12.86 0.89
C ASN A 35 9.40 13.09 1.18
N THR A 36 9.69 13.98 2.13
CA THR A 36 11.05 14.18 2.64
C THR A 36 11.09 13.76 4.10
N MET A 37 11.93 12.78 4.35
CA MET A 37 12.11 12.14 5.64
C MET A 37 13.59 12.16 5.99
N VAL A 38 13.87 12.37 7.27
CA VAL A 38 15.20 12.15 7.82
C VAL A 38 15.14 10.80 8.51
N VAL A 39 16.05 9.92 8.11
CA VAL A 39 16.17 8.55 8.62
C VAL A 39 17.59 8.35 9.13
N ASP A 40 17.78 7.54 10.17
CA ASP A 40 19.13 7.17 10.61
C ASP A 40 19.83 6.27 9.57
N GLN A 41 19.07 5.43 8.85
CA GLN A 41 19.59 4.50 7.85
C GLN A 41 18.67 4.33 6.62
N ILE A 42 19.26 4.37 5.41
CA ILE A 42 18.58 4.01 4.16
C ILE A 42 18.84 2.52 3.86
N THR A 43 17.79 1.69 3.80
CA THR A 43 17.89 0.27 3.41
C THR A 43 17.53 0.10 1.92
N GLY A 44 18.49 -0.37 1.11
CA GLY A 44 18.36 -0.48 -0.36
C GLY A 44 17.99 -1.87 -0.89
N ALA A 45 17.25 -2.68 -0.12
CA ALA A 45 16.93 -4.05 -0.53
C ALA A 45 15.97 -4.09 -1.72
N LYS A 46 16.23 -4.96 -2.70
CA LYS A 46 15.33 -5.22 -3.82
C LYS A 46 14.00 -5.79 -3.30
N PHE A 47 12.88 -5.20 -3.71
CA PHE A 47 11.54 -5.65 -3.29
C PHE A 47 11.30 -7.14 -3.59
N ASN A 48 10.96 -7.89 -2.54
CA ASN A 48 10.53 -9.28 -2.60
C ASN A 48 9.09 -9.35 -2.10
N ALA A 49 8.16 -9.74 -2.97
CA ALA A 49 6.72 -9.72 -2.68
C ALA A 49 6.32 -10.70 -1.57
N TRP A 50 6.88 -11.92 -1.59
CA TRP A 50 6.58 -12.92 -0.57
C TRP A 50 7.06 -12.47 0.82
N GLN A 51 8.32 -12.02 0.88
CA GLN A 51 8.90 -11.51 2.12
C GLN A 51 8.16 -10.28 2.62
N ALA A 52 7.81 -9.34 1.73
CA ALA A 52 7.03 -8.16 2.10
C ALA A 52 5.65 -8.54 2.65
N TYR A 53 4.97 -9.52 2.04
CA TYR A 53 3.68 -10.02 2.50
C TYR A 53 3.81 -10.61 3.90
N GLU A 54 4.77 -11.51 4.11
CA GLU A 54 5.02 -12.15 5.41
C GLU A 54 5.36 -11.11 6.50
N GLU A 55 6.23 -10.16 6.17
CA GLU A 55 6.65 -9.12 7.11
C GLU A 55 5.51 -8.18 7.52
N ILE A 56 4.61 -7.82 6.59
CA ILE A 56 3.44 -6.99 6.90
C ILE A 56 2.38 -7.82 7.64
N TYR A 57 2.15 -9.07 7.23
CA TYR A 57 1.21 -9.97 7.87
C TYR A 57 1.57 -10.19 9.35
N SER A 58 2.86 -10.38 9.64
CA SER A 58 3.36 -10.61 11.01
C SER A 58 3.04 -9.49 12.00
N ILE A 59 2.70 -8.28 11.53
CA ILE A 59 2.27 -7.17 12.41
C ILE A 59 1.03 -7.57 13.24
N ASN A 60 0.21 -8.48 12.73
CA ASN A 60 -0.97 -8.99 13.44
C ASN A 60 -0.65 -10.09 14.48
N ASP A 61 0.59 -10.57 14.55
CA ASP A 61 0.98 -11.54 15.56
C ASP A 61 0.92 -10.91 16.96
N LYS A 62 0.39 -11.65 17.94
CA LYS A 62 0.15 -11.14 19.30
C LYS A 62 1.42 -10.60 19.96
N ASP A 63 2.57 -11.21 19.66
CA ASP A 63 3.89 -10.90 20.20
C ASP A 63 4.74 -10.02 19.27
N TYR A 64 4.21 -9.56 18.13
CA TYR A 64 4.98 -8.81 17.13
C TYR A 64 5.75 -7.63 17.76
N PHE A 65 5.03 -6.78 18.50
CA PHE A 65 5.63 -5.59 19.10
C PHE A 65 6.68 -5.95 20.16
N ASP A 66 6.49 -7.04 20.89
CA ASP A 66 7.44 -7.49 21.91
C ASP A 66 8.70 -8.08 21.27
N VAL A 67 8.53 -8.91 20.22
CA VAL A 67 9.63 -9.49 19.43
C VAL A 67 10.44 -8.40 18.74
N LYS A 68 9.79 -7.38 18.19
CA LYS A 68 10.44 -6.21 17.59
C LYS A 68 10.94 -5.19 18.61
N LYS A 69 10.70 -5.42 19.91
CA LYS A 69 11.07 -4.53 21.02
C LYS A 69 10.53 -3.11 20.83
N ILE A 70 9.36 -2.98 20.21
CA ILE A 70 8.64 -1.71 20.05
C ILE A 70 8.04 -1.36 21.42
N PRO A 71 8.32 -0.17 21.98
CA PRO A 71 7.97 0.15 23.36
C PRO A 71 6.49 -0.06 23.68
N ASN A 72 6.22 -0.65 24.85
CA ASN A 72 4.86 -0.74 25.38
C ASN A 72 4.50 0.61 26.04
N PRO A 73 3.44 1.30 25.58
CA PRO A 73 3.04 2.59 26.14
C PRO A 73 2.82 2.59 27.65
N ASP A 74 2.44 1.46 28.24
CA ASP A 74 2.15 1.35 29.67
C ASP A 74 3.39 1.48 30.57
N ASN A 75 4.58 1.31 30.00
CA ASN A 75 5.86 1.32 30.72
C ASN A 75 6.65 2.64 30.53
N LEU A 76 6.04 3.68 29.97
CA LEU A 76 6.72 4.90 29.53
C LEU A 76 6.17 6.17 30.19
N THR A 77 6.93 7.27 30.10
CA THR A 77 6.45 8.59 30.51
C THR A 77 5.32 9.08 29.60
N GLU A 78 4.48 10.02 30.03
CA GLU A 78 3.30 10.47 29.26
C GLU A 78 3.62 10.98 27.84
N SER A 79 4.76 11.64 27.65
CA SER A 79 5.20 12.11 26.33
C SER A 79 5.58 10.94 25.42
N GLU A 80 6.37 10.01 25.93
CA GLU A 80 6.83 8.81 25.20
C GLU A 80 5.68 7.82 24.96
N LYS A 81 4.71 7.76 25.88
CA LYS A 81 3.49 6.95 25.77
C LYS A 81 2.69 7.34 24.53
N THR A 82 2.50 8.64 24.30
CA THR A 82 1.76 9.15 23.14
C THR A 82 2.46 8.76 21.83
N GLN A 83 3.78 8.90 21.78
CA GLN A 83 4.58 8.55 20.61
C GLN A 83 4.61 7.03 20.35
N ALA A 84 4.77 6.22 21.39
CA ALA A 84 4.73 4.76 21.30
C ALA A 84 3.35 4.24 20.85
N GLN A 85 2.26 4.86 21.32
CA GLN A 85 0.90 4.57 20.84
C GLN A 85 0.74 4.88 19.35
N GLU A 86 1.23 6.05 18.91
CA GLU A 86 1.16 6.46 17.51
C GLU A 86 2.02 5.55 16.62
N LEU A 87 3.19 5.11 17.06
CA LEU A 87 4.04 4.16 16.34
C LEU A 87 3.34 2.80 16.18
N ARG A 88 2.83 2.21 17.27
CA ARG A 88 2.08 0.95 17.22
C ARG A 88 0.87 1.07 16.29
N LYS A 89 0.13 2.18 16.35
CA LYS A 89 -1.00 2.47 15.46
C LYS A 89 -0.60 2.55 13.99
N ARG A 90 0.56 3.16 13.67
CA ARG A 90 1.09 3.22 12.29
C ARG A 90 1.42 1.83 11.77
N TYR A 91 2.08 0.97 12.55
CA TYR A 91 2.30 -0.42 12.18
C TYR A 91 0.98 -1.16 11.95
N THR A 92 0.06 -1.14 12.92
CA THR A 92 -1.25 -1.81 12.78
C THR A 92 -2.02 -1.32 11.56
N SER A 93 -1.92 -0.02 11.23
CA SER A 93 -2.53 0.51 10.02
C SER A 93 -1.99 -0.12 8.74
N LEU A 94 -0.71 -0.52 8.67
CA LEU A 94 -0.18 -1.19 7.48
C LEU A 94 -0.88 -2.53 7.25
N PHE A 95 -1.07 -3.32 8.31
CA PHE A 95 -1.81 -4.57 8.25
C PHE A 95 -3.28 -4.34 7.86
N SER A 96 -3.96 -3.40 8.53
CA SER A 96 -5.37 -3.09 8.21
C SER A 96 -5.57 -2.63 6.77
N GLN A 97 -4.61 -1.89 6.22
CA GLN A 97 -4.64 -1.47 4.82
C GLN A 97 -4.44 -2.68 3.88
N LEU A 98 -3.53 -3.61 4.20
CA LEU A 98 -3.29 -4.82 3.37
C LEU A 98 -4.54 -5.70 3.33
N GLU A 99 -5.17 -5.86 4.50
CA GLU A 99 -6.39 -6.64 4.65
C GLU A 99 -7.58 -6.01 3.90
N ARG A 100 -7.65 -4.67 3.88
CA ARG A 100 -8.67 -3.94 3.12
C ARG A 100 -8.51 -4.10 1.61
N GLU A 101 -7.28 -4.07 1.09
CA GLU A 101 -7.06 -4.33 -0.34
C GLU A 101 -7.49 -5.74 -0.72
N TYR A 102 -7.19 -6.72 0.13
CA TYR A 102 -7.65 -8.08 -0.07
C TYR A 102 -9.19 -8.20 -0.03
N PHE A 103 -9.85 -7.48 0.88
CA PHE A 103 -11.32 -7.38 0.90
C PHE A 103 -11.89 -6.84 -0.42
N TYR A 104 -11.25 -5.84 -1.05
CA TYR A 104 -11.70 -5.34 -2.36
C TYR A 104 -11.54 -6.37 -3.47
N ILE A 105 -10.46 -7.15 -3.46
CA ILE A 105 -10.26 -8.25 -4.42
C ILE A 105 -11.37 -9.30 -4.27
N LEU A 106 -11.69 -9.69 -3.02
CA LEU A 106 -12.79 -10.62 -2.75
C LEU A 106 -14.14 -10.05 -3.22
N LEU A 107 -14.40 -8.76 -3.01
CA LEU A 107 -15.61 -8.11 -3.51
C LEU A 107 -15.70 -8.16 -5.04
N GLU A 108 -14.62 -7.78 -5.74
CA GLU A 108 -14.54 -7.82 -7.21
C GLU A 108 -14.85 -9.24 -7.72
N GLN A 109 -14.19 -10.26 -7.16
CA GLN A 109 -14.44 -11.67 -7.50
C GLN A 109 -15.87 -12.12 -7.15
N SER A 110 -16.44 -11.64 -6.05
CA SER A 110 -17.80 -12.01 -5.63
C SER A 110 -18.89 -11.44 -6.54
N THR A 111 -18.61 -10.35 -7.27
CA THR A 111 -19.56 -9.85 -8.27
C THR A 111 -19.70 -10.81 -9.47
N GLU A 112 -18.72 -11.69 -9.66
CA GLU A 112 -18.71 -12.73 -10.69
C GLU A 112 -19.40 -14.02 -10.22
N THR A 113 -19.53 -14.24 -8.90
CA THR A 113 -20.14 -15.43 -8.30
C THR A 113 -21.54 -15.16 -7.73
N ARG A 114 -22.42 -16.17 -7.69
CA ARG A 114 -23.79 -16.02 -7.16
C ARG A 114 -23.87 -15.96 -5.63
N GLU A 115 -22.83 -16.41 -4.93
CA GLU A 115 -22.74 -16.38 -3.47
C GLU A 115 -21.50 -15.59 -3.04
N PRO A 116 -21.62 -14.66 -2.08
CA PRO A 116 -20.51 -13.88 -1.57
C PRO A 116 -19.61 -14.74 -0.67
N ASP A 117 -18.29 -14.55 -0.79
CA ASP A 117 -17.30 -15.20 0.08
C ASP A 117 -17.61 -14.90 1.57
N SER A 118 -17.63 -15.94 2.39
CA SER A 118 -17.89 -15.84 3.84
C SER A 118 -16.99 -14.83 4.57
N ARG A 119 -15.77 -14.58 4.06
CA ARG A 119 -14.81 -13.60 4.59
C ARG A 119 -15.27 -12.17 4.36
N ILE A 120 -16.01 -11.90 3.28
CA ILE A 120 -16.63 -10.58 3.03
C ILE A 120 -17.65 -10.29 4.12
N ILE A 121 -18.50 -11.27 4.44
CA ILE A 121 -19.52 -11.15 5.49
C ILE A 121 -18.85 -10.91 6.84
N GLN A 122 -17.85 -11.72 7.19
CA GLN A 122 -17.07 -11.57 8.42
C GLN A 122 -16.45 -10.16 8.55
N TYR A 123 -15.81 -9.67 7.49
CA TYR A 123 -15.18 -8.35 7.50
C TYR A 123 -16.19 -7.23 7.71
N GLN A 124 -17.35 -7.30 7.04
CA GLN A 124 -18.44 -6.34 7.22
C GLN A 124 -19.04 -6.38 8.63
N GLU A 125 -19.24 -7.57 9.20
CA GLU A 125 -19.69 -7.73 10.58
C GLU A 125 -18.69 -7.14 11.57
N ARG A 126 -17.39 -7.37 11.36
CA ARG A 126 -16.33 -6.77 12.18
C ARG A 126 -16.37 -5.24 12.14
N LEU A 127 -16.53 -4.65 10.95
CA LEU A 127 -16.64 -3.20 10.80
C LEU A 127 -17.87 -2.63 11.54
N LYS A 128 -19.03 -3.29 11.42
CA LYS A 128 -20.24 -2.90 12.15
C LYS A 128 -20.03 -2.96 13.65
N TYR A 129 -19.47 -4.08 14.13
CA TYR A 129 -19.17 -4.27 15.55
C TYR A 129 -18.24 -3.15 16.09
N GLN A 130 -17.19 -2.79 15.34
CA GLN A 130 -16.28 -1.71 15.72
C GLN A 130 -16.96 -0.33 15.77
N VAL A 131 -17.89 -0.04 14.85
CA VAL A 131 -18.65 1.22 14.84
C VAL A 131 -19.63 1.29 16.02
N GLU A 132 -20.28 0.18 16.36
CA GLU A 132 -21.25 0.09 17.44
C GLU A 132 -20.57 0.19 18.82
N HIS A 133 -19.41 -0.44 18.98
CA HIS A 133 -18.76 -0.57 20.28
C HIS A 133 -17.62 0.45 20.50
N LYS A 134 -17.06 1.06 19.43
CA LYS A 134 -16.00 2.08 19.47
C LYS A 134 -14.89 1.76 20.49
N ALA A 135 -14.80 2.53 21.57
CA ALA A 135 -13.79 2.40 22.62
C ALA A 135 -14.14 1.35 23.69
N ASN A 136 -15.34 0.78 23.66
CA ASN A 136 -15.85 -0.17 24.64
C ASN A 136 -15.69 -1.64 24.17
N ILE A 137 -14.79 -1.89 23.22
CA ILE A 137 -14.50 -3.25 22.76
C ILE A 137 -13.79 -3.99 23.88
N VAL A 138 -14.36 -5.11 24.32
CA VAL A 138 -13.74 -6.01 25.29
C VAL A 138 -12.89 -7.02 24.50
N PRO A 139 -11.55 -7.02 24.64
CA PRO A 139 -10.68 -7.90 23.85
C PRO A 139 -10.96 -9.39 24.03
N ASP A 140 -11.48 -9.77 25.20
CA ASP A 140 -11.79 -11.16 25.56
C ASP A 140 -13.21 -11.61 25.18
N ASP A 141 -14.03 -10.74 24.56
CA ASP A 141 -15.36 -11.12 24.07
C ASP A 141 -15.24 -12.19 22.97
N PRO A 142 -15.83 -13.39 23.13
CA PRO A 142 -15.80 -14.44 22.11
C PRO A 142 -16.28 -14.00 20.73
N VAL A 143 -17.25 -13.07 20.68
CA VAL A 143 -17.77 -12.52 19.42
C VAL A 143 -16.70 -11.67 18.76
N TYR A 144 -16.06 -10.77 19.52
CA TYR A 144 -14.97 -9.95 19.03
C TYR A 144 -13.78 -10.80 18.59
N ILE A 145 -13.37 -11.80 19.37
CA ILE A 145 -12.27 -12.71 19.03
C ILE A 145 -12.51 -13.39 17.68
N LYS A 146 -13.74 -13.85 17.42
CA LYS A 146 -14.10 -14.48 16.14
C LYS A 146 -14.03 -13.48 14.99
N LEU A 147 -14.59 -12.29 15.18
CA LEU A 147 -14.63 -11.24 14.15
C LEU A 147 -13.24 -10.69 13.85
N ALA A 148 -12.42 -10.45 14.87
CA ALA A 148 -11.08 -9.87 14.80
C ALA A 148 -10.04 -10.75 14.09
N ARG A 149 -10.38 -12.01 13.76
CA ARG A 149 -9.49 -12.87 12.96
C ARG A 149 -9.21 -12.21 11.60
N PRO A 150 -7.95 -12.22 11.13
CA PRO A 150 -7.62 -11.80 9.78
C PRO A 150 -8.45 -12.53 8.73
N ILE A 151 -8.90 -11.81 7.72
CA ILE A 151 -9.43 -12.45 6.50
C ILE A 151 -8.33 -12.84 5.52
N LEU A 152 -7.14 -12.23 5.63
CA LEU A 152 -5.97 -12.54 4.81
C LEU A 152 -5.49 -14.00 5.04
N PRO A 153 -5.05 -14.70 3.98
CA PRO A 153 -4.47 -16.03 4.13
C PRO A 153 -3.12 -15.98 4.88
N ALA A 154 -3.01 -16.73 5.98
CA ALA A 154 -1.78 -16.77 6.75
C ALA A 154 -0.61 -17.38 5.95
N PRO A 155 0.57 -16.72 5.87
CA PRO A 155 1.73 -17.23 5.14
C PRO A 155 2.37 -18.44 5.82
N THR A 156 2.23 -18.53 7.15
CA THR A 156 2.75 -19.60 7.99
C THR A 156 1.61 -20.29 8.77
N PRO A 157 1.82 -21.54 9.23
CA PRO A 157 0.85 -22.23 10.07
C PRO A 157 0.60 -21.49 11.38
N VAL A 158 -0.67 -21.24 11.72
CA VAL A 158 -1.06 -20.62 12.99
C VAL A 158 -1.36 -21.74 13.98
N ALA A 159 -0.68 -21.75 15.13
CA ALA A 159 -0.80 -22.81 16.14
C ALA A 159 -2.22 -22.94 16.71
N ASP A 160 -2.98 -21.84 16.74
CA ASP A 160 -4.31 -21.75 17.35
C ASP A 160 -5.47 -22.15 16.42
N GLN A 161 -5.19 -22.63 15.19
CA GLN A 161 -6.23 -23.07 14.25
C GLN A 161 -6.28 -24.60 14.18
N GLU A 162 -7.47 -25.17 14.43
CA GLU A 162 -7.80 -26.61 14.26
C GLU A 162 -7.56 -27.13 12.82
N ASP A 163 -7.23 -26.24 11.88
CA ASP A 163 -7.24 -26.48 10.44
C ASP A 163 -5.83 -26.63 9.82
N ASN A 164 -4.85 -27.06 10.63
CA ASN A 164 -3.46 -27.32 10.24
C ASN A 164 -3.26 -28.62 9.43
N ASN A 165 -4.24 -29.00 8.59
CA ASN A 165 -4.05 -30.07 7.63
C ASN A 165 -3.19 -29.60 6.44
N GLN A 166 -2.26 -30.44 5.98
CA GLN A 166 -1.31 -30.13 4.89
C GLN A 166 -2.00 -29.71 3.58
N LYS A 167 -3.25 -30.15 3.36
CA LYS A 167 -4.09 -29.76 2.22
C LYS A 167 -4.52 -28.29 2.29
N ASN A 168 -4.87 -27.78 3.48
CA ASN A 168 -5.24 -26.39 3.69
C ASN A 168 -4.05 -25.44 3.59
N LEU A 169 -2.84 -25.91 3.90
CA LEU A 169 -1.61 -25.11 3.71
C LEU A 169 -1.31 -24.88 2.24
N ARG A 170 -1.42 -25.91 1.39
CA ARG A 170 -1.22 -25.76 -0.06
C ARG A 170 -2.23 -24.81 -0.68
N GLN A 171 -3.50 -24.93 -0.28
CA GLN A 171 -4.55 -24.05 -0.77
C GLN A 171 -4.32 -22.59 -0.36
N ARG A 172 -3.89 -22.34 0.89
CA ARG A 172 -3.49 -21.01 1.36
C ARG A 172 -2.31 -20.43 0.57
N TRP A 173 -1.29 -21.23 0.29
CA TRP A 173 -0.15 -20.76 -0.51
C TRP A 173 -0.53 -20.46 -1.96
N GLN A 174 -1.40 -21.26 -2.56
CA GLN A 174 -1.94 -20.96 -3.90
C GLN A 174 -2.73 -19.65 -3.90
N GLU A 175 -3.55 -19.42 -2.88
CA GLU A 175 -4.28 -18.16 -2.73
C GLU A 175 -3.32 -16.97 -2.56
N ILE A 176 -2.27 -17.10 -1.74
CA ILE A 176 -1.24 -16.07 -1.63
C ILE A 176 -0.54 -15.86 -2.98
N GLU A 177 -0.20 -16.92 -3.71
CA GLU A 177 0.42 -16.80 -5.03
C GLU A 177 -0.49 -16.06 -6.03
N GLU A 178 -1.79 -16.35 -6.03
CA GLU A 178 -2.78 -15.61 -6.83
C GLU A 178 -2.82 -14.12 -6.44
N LEU A 179 -2.77 -13.80 -5.14
CA LEU A 179 -2.69 -12.41 -4.67
C LEU A 179 -1.40 -11.73 -5.08
N LEU A 180 -0.26 -12.42 -5.00
CA LEU A 180 1.03 -11.87 -5.41
C LEU A 180 1.19 -11.79 -6.94
N ASN A 181 0.26 -12.37 -7.70
CA ASN A 181 0.12 -12.16 -9.14
C ASN A 181 -0.90 -11.05 -9.49
N ASN A 182 -1.61 -10.49 -8.50
CA ASN A 182 -2.48 -9.34 -8.70
C ASN A 182 -1.67 -8.04 -8.69
N ASP A 183 -1.64 -7.34 -9.83
CA ASP A 183 -0.86 -6.12 -10.02
C ASP A 183 -1.19 -5.00 -9.01
N LYS A 184 -2.49 -4.79 -8.74
CA LYS A 184 -2.96 -3.77 -7.80
C LYS A 184 -2.52 -4.11 -6.38
N PHE A 185 -2.64 -5.38 -5.99
CA PHE A 185 -2.19 -5.86 -4.70
C PHE A 185 -0.67 -5.69 -4.51
N ILE A 186 0.12 -6.06 -5.51
CA ILE A 186 1.59 -5.94 -5.47
C ILE A 186 2.05 -4.49 -5.40
N ARG A 187 1.38 -3.58 -6.12
CA ARG A 187 1.66 -2.13 -6.03
C ARG A 187 1.43 -1.63 -4.60
N THR A 188 0.30 -1.99 -3.99
CA THR A 188 0.00 -1.61 -2.60
C THR A 188 0.98 -2.24 -1.61
N LEU A 189 1.30 -3.53 -1.77
CA LEU A 189 2.26 -4.24 -0.93
C LEU A 189 3.67 -3.63 -1.00
N ARG A 190 4.10 -3.19 -2.19
CA ARG A 190 5.35 -2.45 -2.36
C ARG A 190 5.34 -1.13 -1.59
N LYS A 191 4.29 -0.32 -1.76
CA LYS A 191 4.13 0.95 -1.01
C LYS A 191 4.14 0.71 0.50
N MET A 192 3.48 -0.34 0.98
CA MET A 192 3.48 -0.72 2.39
C MET A 192 4.85 -1.17 2.89
N SER A 193 5.60 -1.92 2.07
CA SER A 193 6.96 -2.33 2.38
C SER A 193 7.90 -1.14 2.51
N GLU A 194 7.76 -0.14 1.63
CA GLU A 194 8.51 1.13 1.73
C GLU A 194 8.12 1.93 2.98
N LEU A 195 6.83 2.05 3.29
CA LEU A 195 6.36 2.69 4.51
C LEU A 195 6.84 1.95 5.77
N LYS A 196 6.82 0.62 5.78
CA LYS A 196 7.38 -0.20 6.86
C LYS A 196 8.88 0.01 6.97
N ALA A 197 9.61 0.05 5.86
CA ALA A 197 11.04 0.29 5.84
C ALA A 197 11.36 1.68 6.40
N ALA A 198 10.56 2.69 6.09
CA ALA A 198 10.63 4.02 6.71
C ALA A 198 10.34 3.99 8.22
N LEU A 199 9.32 3.24 8.67
CA LEU A 199 9.10 3.03 10.11
C LEU A 199 10.26 2.30 10.79
N ASN A 200 10.96 1.43 10.06
CA ASN A 200 12.13 0.69 10.55
C ASN A 200 13.47 1.44 10.33
N GLY A 201 13.47 2.59 9.65
CA GLY A 201 14.69 3.27 9.16
C GLY A 201 15.58 3.83 10.26
N GLY A 202 15.09 3.83 11.50
CA GLY A 202 15.82 4.20 12.72
C GLY A 202 16.06 3.03 13.68
N ASN A 203 16.35 3.37 14.94
CA ASN A 203 16.27 2.40 16.03
C ASN A 203 14.80 2.01 16.24
N ILE A 204 14.41 0.79 15.84
CA ILE A 204 13.06 0.21 15.96
C ILE A 204 12.54 0.22 17.42
N THR A 205 13.44 0.42 18.40
CA THR A 205 13.15 0.54 19.84
C THR A 205 13.07 1.99 20.35
N SER A 206 13.44 2.97 19.52
CA SER A 206 13.37 4.41 19.82
C SER A 206 11.94 4.92 19.68
N VAL A 207 11.58 5.84 20.57
CA VAL A 207 10.31 6.57 20.51
C VAL A 207 10.39 7.75 19.52
N ASP A 208 11.61 8.19 19.21
CA ASP A 208 11.89 9.09 18.09
C ASP A 208 11.86 8.28 16.79
N ILE A 209 10.75 8.42 16.09
CA ILE A 209 10.49 7.88 14.75
C ILE A 209 11.12 8.78 13.69
N ASP A 210 11.47 8.18 12.55
CA ASP A 210 11.81 8.92 11.35
C ASP A 210 10.60 9.78 10.91
N ILE A 211 10.76 11.10 11.03
CA ILE A 211 9.68 12.07 10.81
C ILE A 211 9.65 12.44 9.33
N ILE A 212 8.49 12.30 8.70
CA ILE A 212 8.22 12.98 7.42
C ILE A 212 8.11 14.47 7.73
N TYR A 213 9.16 15.21 7.48
CA TYR A 213 9.22 16.64 7.77
C TYR A 213 8.44 17.47 6.75
N ALA A 214 8.41 17.03 5.50
CA ALA A 214 7.71 17.71 4.42
C ALA A 214 7.07 16.70 3.47
N GLN A 215 5.85 16.99 3.04
CA GLN A 215 5.09 16.23 2.07
C GLN A 215 4.46 17.21 1.08
N THR A 216 4.60 16.95 -0.21
CA THR A 216 3.89 17.67 -1.27
C THR A 216 3.16 16.67 -2.14
N VAL A 217 1.85 16.85 -2.29
CA VAL A 217 1.01 16.07 -3.20
C VAL A 217 0.61 16.99 -4.36
N MET A 218 0.85 16.55 -5.58
CA MET A 218 0.44 17.22 -6.82
C MET A 218 -0.58 16.34 -7.53
N GLN A 219 -1.80 16.81 -7.67
CA GLN A 219 -2.88 16.10 -8.35
C GLN A 219 -2.90 16.41 -9.85
N LEU A 220 -3.54 15.55 -10.65
CA LEU A 220 -3.69 15.71 -12.10
C LEU A 220 -4.40 17.01 -12.52
N ASP A 221 -5.33 17.49 -11.70
CA ASP A 221 -6.07 18.73 -11.92
C ASP A 221 -5.24 19.99 -11.61
N GLY A 222 -4.01 19.82 -11.10
CA GLY A 222 -3.08 20.89 -10.80
C GLY A 222 -3.09 21.35 -9.35
N ASP A 223 -3.90 20.73 -8.48
CA ASP A 223 -3.88 21.03 -7.05
C ASP A 223 -2.56 20.58 -6.42
N ILE A 224 -1.87 21.52 -5.78
CA ILE A 224 -0.61 21.28 -5.05
C ILE A 224 -0.84 21.53 -3.57
N ILE A 225 -0.74 20.47 -2.77
CA ILE A 225 -0.90 20.53 -1.32
C ILE A 225 0.43 20.20 -0.66
N SER A 226 1.05 21.19 -0.04
CA SER A 226 2.23 21.00 0.81
C SER A 226 1.84 20.97 2.28
N ARG A 227 2.36 19.99 3.01
CA ARG A 227 2.20 19.80 4.45
C ARG A 227 3.57 19.67 5.10
N TYR A 228 3.74 20.33 6.22
CA TYR A 228 4.99 20.30 7.00
C TYR A 228 4.70 19.80 8.41
N HIS A 229 5.55 18.89 8.89
CA HIS A 229 5.48 18.46 10.26
C HIS A 229 5.96 19.57 11.20
N LYS A 230 5.28 19.79 12.32
CA LYS A 230 5.59 20.90 13.25
C LYS A 230 7.03 20.85 13.75
N ASN A 231 7.58 19.66 13.97
CA ASN A 231 8.96 19.47 14.42
C ASN A 231 9.99 20.02 13.44
N LEU A 232 9.66 20.18 12.14
CA LEU A 232 10.54 20.84 11.16
C LEU A 232 10.97 22.22 11.63
N PHE A 233 10.05 22.95 12.25
CA PHE A 233 10.27 24.32 12.72
C PHE A 233 10.93 24.38 14.11
N GLN A 234 11.16 23.23 14.73
CA GLN A 234 11.89 23.10 16.00
C GLN A 234 13.36 22.72 15.78
N LEU A 235 13.74 22.33 14.55
CA LEU A 235 15.11 22.02 14.19
C LEU A 235 15.98 23.27 14.10
N PRO A 236 17.32 23.13 14.25
CA PRO A 236 18.27 24.19 13.93
C PRO A 236 18.07 24.71 12.51
N ASP A 237 18.31 26.00 12.29
CA ASP A 237 18.08 26.66 10.99
C ASP A 237 18.79 25.92 9.84
N GLY A 238 20.02 25.47 10.05
CA GLY A 238 20.78 24.73 9.02
C GLY A 238 20.14 23.41 8.59
N ASP A 239 19.62 22.63 9.54
CA ASP A 239 18.99 21.33 9.25
C ASP A 239 17.62 21.53 8.62
N ARG A 240 16.83 22.47 9.14
CA ARG A 240 15.54 22.87 8.57
C ARG A 240 15.70 23.32 7.11
N ASP A 241 16.65 24.21 6.85
CA ASP A 241 16.86 24.79 5.53
C ASP A 241 17.38 23.72 4.54
N LEU A 242 18.21 22.78 5.01
CA LEU A 242 18.64 21.63 4.22
C LEU A 242 17.45 20.72 3.85
N ILE A 243 16.59 20.38 4.81
CA ILE A 243 15.39 19.55 4.57
C ILE A 243 14.45 20.24 3.59
N LEU A 244 14.16 21.53 3.78
CA LEU A 244 13.32 22.31 2.87
C LEU A 244 13.92 22.39 1.47
N LYS A 245 15.24 22.58 1.37
CA LYS A 245 15.94 22.60 0.08
C LYS A 245 15.81 21.26 -0.64
N ILE A 246 16.14 20.15 0.03
CA ILE A 246 16.03 18.80 -0.54
C ILE A 246 14.58 18.52 -0.95
N HIS A 247 13.61 18.89 -0.12
CA HIS A 247 12.20 18.73 -0.45
C HIS A 247 11.81 19.51 -1.71
N ASN A 248 12.16 20.78 -1.79
CA ASN A 248 11.86 21.62 -2.95
C ASN A 248 12.53 21.10 -4.23
N GLU A 249 13.80 20.67 -4.14
CA GLU A 249 14.50 20.04 -5.27
C GLU A 249 13.79 18.75 -5.72
N GLY A 250 13.35 17.93 -4.76
CA GLY A 250 12.55 16.73 -5.01
C GLY A 250 11.20 17.03 -5.65
N VAL A 251 10.50 18.08 -5.21
CA VAL A 251 9.22 18.53 -5.78
C VAL A 251 9.42 18.99 -7.22
N VAL A 252 10.42 19.83 -7.50
CA VAL A 252 10.71 20.32 -8.86
C VAL A 252 11.11 19.18 -9.79
N ALA A 253 11.98 18.27 -9.33
CA ALA A 253 12.40 17.11 -10.10
C ALA A 253 11.21 16.16 -10.37
N GLY A 254 10.39 15.91 -9.34
CA GLY A 254 9.18 15.12 -9.42
C GLY A 254 8.18 15.71 -10.40
N GLU A 255 7.86 17.01 -10.30
CA GLU A 255 6.95 17.70 -11.22
C GLU A 255 7.44 17.58 -12.67
N LYS A 256 8.74 17.79 -12.90
CA LYS A 256 9.33 17.67 -14.24
C LYS A 256 9.20 16.25 -14.81
N GLN A 257 9.51 15.23 -14.00
CA GLN A 257 9.37 13.84 -14.40
C GLN A 257 7.90 13.46 -14.65
N TRP A 258 7.00 13.97 -13.80
CA TRP A 258 5.56 13.76 -13.90
C TRP A 258 4.99 14.34 -15.19
N ARG A 259 5.26 15.62 -15.49
CA ARG A 259 4.89 16.25 -16.76
C ARG A 259 5.45 15.49 -17.95
N GLY A 260 6.72 15.10 -17.90
CA GLY A 260 7.34 14.32 -18.98
C GLY A 260 6.65 12.97 -19.22
N THR A 261 6.16 12.33 -18.16
CA THR A 261 5.43 11.06 -18.25
C THR A 261 4.05 11.27 -18.88
N LEU A 262 3.31 12.29 -18.45
CA LEU A 262 2.02 12.66 -19.06
C LEU A 262 2.19 13.04 -20.53
N ASP A 263 3.19 13.85 -20.88
CA ASP A 263 3.48 14.22 -22.26
C ASP A 263 3.82 13.01 -23.13
N PHE A 264 4.55 12.03 -22.58
CA PHE A 264 4.84 10.77 -23.26
C PHE A 264 3.56 9.96 -23.53
N LEU A 265 2.70 9.80 -22.54
CA LEU A 265 1.42 9.08 -22.68
C LEU A 265 0.50 9.77 -23.70
N ILE A 266 0.37 11.10 -23.62
CA ILE A 266 -0.37 11.91 -24.60
C ILE A 266 0.25 11.75 -26.00
N GLY A 267 1.58 11.70 -26.10
CA GLY A 267 2.31 11.46 -27.33
C GLY A 267 1.98 10.12 -27.98
N ILE A 268 1.87 9.05 -27.20
CA ILE A 268 1.42 7.73 -27.67
C ILE A 268 0.00 7.83 -28.21
N VAL A 269 -0.95 8.38 -27.42
CA VAL A 269 -2.36 8.48 -27.83
C VAL A 269 -2.52 9.32 -29.11
N ARG A 270 -1.83 10.46 -29.21
CA ARG A 270 -1.84 11.31 -30.42
C ARG A 270 -1.28 10.59 -31.63
N SER A 271 -0.17 9.86 -31.47
CA SER A 271 0.45 9.11 -32.56
C SER A 271 -0.48 8.02 -33.10
N ILE A 272 -1.17 7.32 -32.19
CA ILE A 272 -2.16 6.30 -32.53
C ILE A 272 -3.39 6.92 -33.22
N ALA A 273 -3.93 8.02 -32.68
CA ALA A 273 -5.06 8.72 -33.29
C ALA A 273 -4.75 9.24 -34.70
N ASN A 274 -3.51 9.69 -34.94
CA ASN A 274 -3.06 10.14 -36.25
C ASN A 274 -2.88 8.98 -37.24
N LEU A 275 -2.41 7.82 -36.80
CA LEU A 275 -2.33 6.60 -37.62
C LEU A 275 -3.73 6.15 -38.09
N SER A 276 -4.73 6.17 -37.21
CA SER A 276 -6.12 5.82 -37.54
C SER A 276 -6.76 6.79 -38.54
N ARG A 277 -6.36 8.07 -38.55
CA ARG A 277 -6.88 9.08 -39.49
C ARG A 277 -6.29 8.94 -40.90
N ASN A 278 -5.04 8.49 -41.03
CA ASN A 278 -4.38 8.34 -42.33
C ASN A 278 -4.82 7.09 -43.11
N GLU A 279 -5.50 6.12 -42.49
CA GLU A 279 -6.09 4.97 -43.20
C GLU A 279 -7.47 5.26 -43.84
N ARG A 280 -8.00 6.50 -43.71
CA ARG A 280 -9.30 6.91 -44.28
C ARG A 280 -9.20 7.81 -45.52
N LEU A 281 -8.03 7.90 -46.16
CA LEU A 281 -7.80 8.53 -47.47
C LEU A 281 -7.28 7.49 -48.46
#